data_AF-A0A945WQH7-F1
#
_entry.id   AF-A0A945WQH7-F1
#
_cell.length_a   1.000
_cell.length_b   1.000
_cell.length_c   1.000
_cell.angle_alpha   90.00
_cell.angle_beta   90.00
_cell.angle_gamma   90.00
#
_symmetry.space_group_name_H-M   'P 1'
#
loop_
_entity.id
_entity.type
_entity.pdbx_description
1 polymer ?
#
loop_
_entity_poly.entity_id
_entity_poly.type
_entity_poly.pdbx_seq_one_letter_code
_entity_poly.pdbx_strand_id
1 'polypeptide(L)'
;MTTASFQDAIQALISKQEEIKLVKKMQKDLENDVPMQLEELMLQIKDLKKQAKDLKDEYIKLLLEENAEYVEHRESVQALKEEIAEAKLALFTEAAKLSREHGELDQTVVVEGLTHRLQTQSEVQVYLNGRVVK
;
A
#
# COMPACT_ATOMS: atom_id res chain seq x y z
N MET A 1 70.76 -23.12 13.33
CA MET A 1 69.89 -21.97 13.05
C MET A 1 70.59 -20.73 13.57
N THR A 2 70.91 -19.78 12.69
CA THR A 2 71.65 -18.56 13.04
C THR A 2 70.69 -17.52 13.62
N THR A 3 71.13 -16.77 14.62
CA THR A 3 70.38 -15.67 15.26
C THR A 3 69.76 -14.67 14.29
N ALA A 4 70.37 -14.49 13.11
CA ALA A 4 69.85 -13.68 12.01
C ALA A 4 68.48 -14.16 11.48
N SER A 5 68.27 -15.47 11.27
CA SER A 5 66.99 -15.98 10.77
C SER A 5 65.85 -15.83 11.78
N PHE A 6 66.19 -15.75 13.07
CA PHE A 6 65.24 -15.55 14.15
C PHE A 6 64.81 -14.08 14.25
N GLN A 7 65.75 -13.14 14.05
CA GLN A 7 65.45 -11.71 13.96
C GLN A 7 64.58 -11.37 12.75
N ASP A 8 64.84 -11.98 11.59
CA ASP A 8 64.02 -11.79 10.39
C ASP A 8 62.58 -12.28 10.60
N ALA A 9 62.41 -13.42 11.27
CA ALA A 9 61.09 -13.95 11.63
C ALA A 9 60.35 -13.05 12.62
N ILE A 10 61.05 -12.47 13.60
CA ILE A 10 60.46 -11.51 14.55
C ILE A 10 60.03 -10.24 13.82
N GLN A 11 60.84 -9.72 12.90
CA GLN A 11 60.49 -8.52 12.14
C GLN A 11 59.27 -8.74 11.26
N ALA A 12 59.17 -9.90 10.59
CA ALA A 12 57.99 -10.26 9.81
C ALA A 12 56.71 -10.36 10.68
N LEU A 13 56.83 -10.89 11.91
CA LEU A 13 55.73 -10.95 12.86
C LEU A 13 55.29 -9.55 13.32
N ILE A 14 56.25 -8.64 13.58
CA ILE A 14 55.96 -7.25 13.96
C ILE A 14 55.22 -6.54 12.82
N SER A 15 55.71 -6.63 11.58
CA SER A 15 55.04 -6.03 10.42
C SER A 15 53.62 -6.58 10.21
N LYS A 16 53.43 -7.90 10.37
CA LYS A 16 52.08 -8.50 10.31
C LYS A 16 51.18 -8.02 11.45
N GLN A 17 51.71 -7.79 12.63
CA GLN A 17 50.95 -7.25 13.74
C GLN A 17 50.52 -5.79 13.51
N GLU A 18 51.36 -5.00 12.85
CA GLU A 18 51.02 -3.63 12.42
C GLU A 18 49.95 -3.61 11.34
N GLU A 19 50.04 -4.49 10.33
CA GLU A 19 48.99 -4.68 9.33
C GLU A 19 47.65 -5.05 9.98
N ILE A 20 47.65 -5.98 10.94
CA ILE A 20 46.43 -6.36 11.68
C ILE A 20 45.84 -5.18 12.45
N LYS A 21 46.67 -4.32 13.06
CA LYS A 21 46.18 -3.12 13.75
C LYS A 21 45.53 -2.13 12.78
N LEU A 22 46.12 -1.96 11.60
CA LEU A 22 45.59 -1.08 10.56
C LEU A 22 44.22 -1.59 10.07
N VAL A 23 44.11 -2.88 9.77
CA VAL A 23 42.86 -3.51 9.34
C VAL A 23 41.78 -3.39 10.42
N LYS A 24 42.12 -3.61 11.70
CA LYS A 24 41.17 -3.44 12.81
C LYS A 24 40.68 -2.02 12.96
N LYS A 25 41.53 -1.03 12.70
CA LYS A 25 41.14 0.39 12.70
C LYS A 25 40.16 0.67 11.57
N MET A 26 40.48 0.25 10.35
CA MET A 26 39.60 0.41 9.19
C MET A 26 38.25 -0.28 9.38
N GLN A 27 38.25 -1.48 9.97
CA GLN A 27 37.01 -2.19 10.31
C GLN A 27 36.15 -1.37 11.27
N LYS A 28 36.75 -0.83 12.33
CA LYS A 28 36.03 -0.02 13.32
C LYS A 28 35.47 1.26 12.70
N ASP A 29 36.21 1.91 11.80
CA ASP A 29 35.76 3.12 11.11
C ASP A 29 34.54 2.80 10.21
N LEU A 30 34.59 1.70 9.44
CA LEU A 30 33.47 1.23 8.62
C LEU A 30 32.24 0.83 9.45
N GLU A 31 32.44 0.15 10.58
CA GLU A 31 31.35 -0.26 11.48
C GLU A 31 30.61 0.94 12.11
N ASN A 32 31.27 2.09 12.25
CA ASN A 32 30.65 3.30 12.78
C ASN A 32 30.03 4.19 11.69
N ASP A 33 30.65 4.29 10.51
CA ASP A 33 30.18 5.18 9.43
C ASP A 33 28.95 4.64 8.68
N VAL A 34 28.88 3.32 8.46
CA VAL A 34 27.79 2.71 7.69
C VAL A 34 26.42 2.86 8.37
N PRO A 35 26.26 2.64 9.69
CA PRO A 35 24.98 2.87 10.37
C PRO A 35 24.52 4.34 10.31
N MET A 36 25.45 5.29 10.48
CA MET A 36 25.13 6.72 10.49
C MET A 36 24.67 7.21 9.11
N GLN A 37 25.36 6.80 8.04
CA GLN A 37 24.95 7.14 6.67
C GLN A 37 23.60 6.51 6.30
N LEU A 38 23.33 5.29 6.76
CA LEU A 38 22.04 4.64 6.52
C LEU A 38 20.89 5.37 7.23
N GLU A 39 21.09 5.78 8.48
CA GLU A 39 20.10 6.58 9.23
C GLU A 39 19.81 7.92 8.55
N GLU A 40 20.85 8.63 8.10
CA GLU A 40 20.70 9.88 7.35
C GLU A 40 19.94 9.68 6.03
N LEU A 41 20.28 8.64 5.27
CA LEU A 41 19.58 8.29 4.02
C LEU A 41 18.12 7.91 4.29
N MET A 42 17.82 7.21 5.38
CA MET A 42 16.44 6.88 5.76
C MET A 42 15.62 8.14 6.12
N LEU A 43 16.23 9.11 6.80
CA LEU A 43 15.60 10.41 7.06
C LEU A 43 15.33 11.17 5.76
N GLN A 44 16.32 11.22 4.85
CA GLN A 44 16.15 11.86 3.55
C GLN A 44 15.05 11.21 2.71
N ILE A 45 14.96 9.87 2.68
CA ILE A 45 13.88 9.16 1.99
C ILE A 45 12.51 9.53 2.57
N LYS A 46 12.41 9.64 3.90
CA LYS A 46 11.16 10.01 4.57
C LYS A 46 10.74 11.43 4.18
N ASP A 47 11.68 12.36 4.16
CA ASP A 47 11.41 13.75 3.76
C ASP A 47 11.03 13.87 2.29
N LEU A 48 11.74 13.17 1.40
CA LEU A 48 11.40 13.12 -0.03
C LEU A 48 10.01 12.53 -0.27
N LYS A 49 9.63 11.47 0.46
CA LYS A 49 8.27 10.91 0.39
C LYS A 49 7.21 11.93 0.83
N LYS A 50 7.51 12.72 1.86
CA LYS A 50 6.61 13.78 2.32
C LYS A 50 6.48 14.88 1.26
N GLN A 51 7.59 15.37 0.71
CA GLN A 51 7.58 16.37 -0.36
C GLN A 51 6.81 15.90 -1.60
N ALA A 52 7.01 14.65 -2.03
CA ALA A 52 6.27 14.09 -3.15
C ALA A 52 4.75 14.03 -2.90
N LYS A 53 4.34 13.77 -1.67
CA LYS A 53 2.93 13.81 -1.27
C LYS A 53 2.40 15.25 -1.30
N ASP A 54 3.13 16.19 -0.70
CA ASP A 54 2.71 17.59 -0.61
C ASP A 54 2.56 18.20 -2.03
N LEU A 55 3.50 17.92 -2.95
CA LEU A 55 3.43 18.34 -4.35
C LEU A 55 2.25 17.71 -5.10
N LYS A 56 1.94 16.43 -4.83
CA LYS A 56 0.78 15.76 -5.42
C LYS A 56 -0.52 16.43 -4.95
N ASP A 57 -0.62 16.73 -3.67
CA ASP A 57 -1.82 17.37 -3.10
C ASP A 57 -1.99 18.80 -3.64
N GLU A 58 -0.89 19.55 -3.80
CA GLU A 58 -0.88 20.87 -4.45
C GLU A 58 -1.28 20.79 -5.93
N TYR A 59 -0.76 19.81 -6.67
CA TYR A 59 -1.14 19.59 -8.07
C TYR A 59 -2.62 19.24 -8.23
N ILE A 60 -3.16 18.38 -7.35
CA ILE A 60 -4.60 18.06 -7.35
C ILE A 60 -5.42 19.32 -7.07
N LYS A 61 -4.98 20.14 -6.12
CA LYS A 61 -5.65 21.40 -5.81
C LYS A 61 -5.66 22.34 -7.02
N LEU A 62 -4.51 22.52 -7.67
CA LEU A 62 -4.39 23.34 -8.88
C LEU A 62 -5.29 22.82 -10.01
N LEU A 63 -5.30 21.50 -10.23
CA LEU A 63 -6.13 20.86 -11.25
C LEU A 63 -7.63 21.05 -10.99
N LEU A 64 -8.05 21.05 -9.72
CA LEU A 64 -9.44 21.35 -9.34
C LEU A 64 -9.77 22.85 -9.45
N GLU A 65 -8.83 23.75 -9.16
CA GLU A 65 -9.04 25.20 -9.23
C GLU A 65 -9.02 25.73 -10.67
N GLU A 66 -8.14 25.21 -11.53
CA GLU A 66 -7.95 25.69 -12.90
C GLU A 66 -8.89 25.03 -13.91
N ASN A 67 -9.49 23.88 -13.57
CA ASN A 67 -10.20 23.05 -14.53
C ASN A 67 -11.64 22.77 -14.09
N ALA A 68 -12.52 23.75 -14.30
CA ALA A 68 -13.94 23.68 -13.95
C ALA A 68 -14.65 22.46 -14.57
N GLU A 69 -14.35 22.13 -15.83
CA GLU A 69 -14.90 20.95 -16.51
C GLU A 69 -14.53 19.63 -15.81
N TYR A 70 -13.31 19.54 -15.27
CA TYR A 70 -12.89 18.36 -14.51
C TYR A 70 -13.65 18.22 -13.20
N VAL A 71 -13.93 19.34 -12.50
CA VAL A 71 -14.73 19.34 -11.27
C VAL A 71 -16.15 18.88 -11.56
N GLU A 72 -16.79 19.44 -12.59
CA GLU A 72 -18.15 19.06 -13.00
C GLU A 72 -18.23 17.58 -13.40
N HIS A 73 -17.26 17.08 -14.18
CA HIS A 73 -17.19 15.66 -14.52
C HIS A 73 -16.98 14.77 -13.29
N ARG A 74 -16.14 15.17 -12.35
CA ARG A 74 -15.90 14.41 -11.11
C ARG A 74 -17.15 14.35 -10.24
N GLU A 75 -17.86 15.46 -10.09
CA GLU A 75 -19.13 15.52 -9.36
C GLU A 75 -20.21 14.68 -10.04
N SER A 76 -20.32 14.72 -11.37
CA SER A 76 -21.24 13.88 -12.14
C SER A 76 -20.95 12.39 -11.96
N VAL A 77 -19.69 11.98 -12.02
CA VAL A 77 -19.30 10.58 -11.76
C VAL A 77 -19.62 10.15 -10.33
N GLN A 78 -19.46 11.05 -9.35
CA GLN A 78 -19.78 10.78 -7.96
C GLN A 78 -21.30 10.64 -7.76
N ALA A 79 -22.10 11.53 -8.35
CA ALA A 79 -23.56 11.45 -8.34
C ALA A 79 -24.05 10.12 -8.95
N LEU A 80 -23.50 9.73 -10.11
CA LEU A 80 -23.84 8.43 -10.73
C LEU A 80 -23.48 7.23 -9.85
N LYS A 81 -22.37 7.29 -9.12
CA LYS A 81 -22.02 6.23 -8.16
C LYS A 81 -23.00 6.14 -7.01
N GLU A 82 -23.48 7.28 -6.52
CA GLU A 82 -24.49 7.35 -5.46
C GLU A 82 -25.84 6.83 -5.97
N GLU A 83 -26.28 7.23 -7.16
CA GLU A 83 -27.49 6.70 -7.80
C GLU A 83 -27.41 5.17 -8.01
N ILE A 84 -26.27 4.64 -8.46
CA ILE A 84 -26.06 3.20 -8.59
C ILE A 84 -26.14 2.50 -7.22
N ALA A 85 -25.61 3.11 -6.17
CA ALA A 85 -25.66 2.55 -4.83
C ALA A 85 -27.11 2.53 -4.28
N GLU A 86 -27.87 3.59 -4.51
CA GLU A 86 -29.29 3.67 -4.16
C GLU A 86 -30.13 2.63 -4.92
N ALA A 87 -29.92 2.52 -6.24
CA ALA A 87 -30.61 1.52 -7.06
C ALA A 87 -30.29 0.08 -6.61
N LYS A 88 -29.03 -0.20 -6.25
CA LYS A 88 -28.64 -1.51 -5.69
C LYS A 88 -29.31 -1.76 -4.34
N LEU A 89 -29.38 -0.75 -3.48
CA LEU A 89 -30.06 -0.88 -2.19
C LEU A 89 -31.55 -1.19 -2.37
N ALA A 90 -32.21 -0.50 -3.30
CA ALA A 90 -33.60 -0.77 -3.66
C ALA A 90 -33.78 -2.20 -4.17
N LEU A 91 -32.94 -2.64 -5.12
CA LEU A 91 -32.96 -4.00 -5.67
C LEU A 91 -32.80 -5.07 -4.57
N PHE A 92 -31.81 -4.92 -3.69
CA PHE A 92 -31.59 -5.89 -2.62
C PHE A 92 -32.70 -5.87 -1.57
N THR A 93 -33.30 -4.71 -1.31
CA THR A 93 -34.45 -4.59 -0.41
C THR A 93 -35.67 -5.30 -0.98
N GLU A 94 -35.95 -5.14 -2.27
CA GLU A 94 -37.03 -5.86 -2.95
C GLU A 94 -36.78 -7.36 -3.00
N ALA A 95 -35.56 -7.77 -3.34
CA ALA A 95 -35.17 -9.18 -3.35
C ALA A 95 -35.33 -9.83 -1.95
N ALA A 96 -34.96 -9.11 -0.88
CA ALA A 96 -35.15 -9.57 0.48
C ALA A 96 -36.65 -9.69 0.87
N LYS A 97 -37.50 -8.74 0.46
CA LYS A 97 -38.96 -8.81 0.68
C LYS A 97 -39.57 -10.01 -0.04
N LEU A 98 -39.27 -10.18 -1.33
CA LEU A 98 -39.77 -11.31 -2.12
C LEU A 98 -39.34 -12.66 -1.54
N SER A 99 -38.07 -12.77 -1.10
CA SER A 99 -37.57 -13.99 -0.44
C SER A 99 -38.33 -14.30 0.86
N ARG A 100 -38.68 -13.28 1.66
CA ARG A 100 -39.49 -13.45 2.88
C ARG A 100 -40.94 -13.86 2.59
N GLU A 101 -41.55 -13.34 1.53
CA GLU A 101 -42.97 -13.56 1.21
C GLU A 101 -43.23 -14.84 0.40
N HIS A 102 -42.29 -15.24 -0.45
CA HIS A 102 -42.49 -16.30 -1.46
C HIS A 102 -41.50 -17.46 -1.38
N GLY A 103 -40.51 -17.42 -0.47
CA GLY A 103 -39.47 -18.45 -0.37
C GLY A 103 -38.30 -18.23 -1.32
N GLU A 104 -37.46 -19.25 -1.50
CA GLU A 104 -36.27 -19.16 -2.35
C GLU A 104 -36.63 -18.97 -3.83
N LEU A 105 -36.07 -17.94 -4.45
CA LEU A 105 -36.17 -17.70 -5.89
C LEU A 105 -34.92 -18.28 -6.55
N ASP A 106 -35.07 -19.14 -7.55
CA ASP A 106 -33.98 -19.58 -8.45
C ASP A 106 -34.50 -19.56 -9.89
N GLN A 107 -34.29 -18.43 -10.58
CA GLN A 107 -34.80 -18.22 -11.93
C GLN A 107 -33.76 -17.51 -12.80
N THR A 108 -33.74 -17.85 -14.09
CA THR A 108 -32.96 -17.12 -15.09
C THR A 108 -33.87 -16.12 -15.79
N VAL A 109 -33.49 -14.84 -15.72
CA VAL A 109 -34.17 -13.74 -16.41
C VAL A 109 -33.28 -13.18 -17.51
N VAL A 110 -33.88 -12.56 -18.52
CA VAL A 110 -33.15 -11.89 -19.59
C VAL A 110 -33.27 -10.38 -19.39
N VAL A 111 -32.14 -9.70 -19.17
CA VAL A 111 -32.06 -8.24 -19.07
C VAL A 111 -31.16 -7.77 -20.19
N GLU A 112 -31.66 -6.88 -21.05
CA GLU A 112 -30.91 -6.32 -22.19
C GLU A 112 -30.25 -7.37 -23.10
N GLY A 113 -30.89 -8.53 -23.25
CA GLY A 113 -30.38 -9.64 -24.08
C GLY A 113 -29.34 -10.53 -23.40
N LEU A 114 -28.93 -10.22 -22.17
CA LEU A 114 -28.05 -11.06 -21.35
C LEU A 114 -28.86 -11.90 -20.38
N THR A 115 -28.44 -13.15 -20.19
CA THR A 115 -29.06 -14.06 -19.20
C THR A 115 -28.46 -13.79 -17.83
N HIS A 116 -29.32 -13.52 -16.85
CA HIS A 116 -28.96 -13.31 -15.47
C HIS A 116 -29.68 -14.32 -14.58
N ARG A 117 -28.93 -15.01 -13.72
CA ARG A 117 -29.52 -15.90 -12.71
C ARG A 117 -29.86 -15.08 -11.46
N LEU A 118 -31.13 -15.07 -11.09
CA LEU A 118 -31.62 -14.52 -9.83
C LEU A 118 -31.75 -15.67 -8.84
N GLN A 119 -30.92 -15.64 -7.80
CA GLN A 119 -30.99 -16.59 -6.69
C GLN A 119 -31.17 -15.83 -5.37
N THR A 120 -32.27 -16.08 -4.66
CA THR A 120 -32.47 -15.60 -3.28
C THR A 120 -32.49 -16.79 -2.34
N GLN A 121 -31.71 -16.71 -1.25
CA GLN A 121 -31.78 -17.68 -0.16
C GLN A 121 -32.67 -17.13 0.95
N SER A 122 -33.30 -18.03 1.71
CA SER A 122 -34.20 -17.66 2.81
C SER A 122 -33.53 -16.86 3.95
N GLU A 123 -32.18 -16.82 3.98
CA GLU A 123 -31.38 -16.13 4.99
C GLU A 123 -30.80 -14.76 4.56
N VAL A 124 -31.31 -14.12 3.49
CA VAL A 124 -30.76 -12.83 3.04
C VAL A 124 -31.16 -11.70 4.01
N GLN A 125 -30.26 -11.38 4.94
CA GLN A 125 -30.30 -10.17 5.76
C GLN A 125 -29.49 -9.08 5.05
N VAL A 126 -30.10 -7.90 4.83
CA VAL A 126 -29.40 -6.75 4.25
C VAL A 126 -28.55 -6.11 5.36
N TYR A 127 -27.23 -6.08 5.18
CA TYR A 127 -26.32 -5.40 6.10
C TYR A 127 -25.82 -4.09 5.49
N LEU A 128 -26.02 -2.97 6.19
CA LEU A 128 -25.39 -1.70 5.88
C LEU A 128 -24.39 -1.37 6.99
N ASN A 129 -23.11 -1.17 6.65
CA ASN A 129 -22.03 -0.92 7.63
C ASN A 129 -21.97 -1.93 8.79
N GLY A 130 -22.19 -3.23 8.50
CA GLY A 130 -22.13 -4.30 9.50
C GLY A 130 -23.35 -4.38 10.44
N ARG A 131 -24.44 -3.65 10.18
CA ARG A 131 -25.71 -3.75 10.92
C ARG A 131 -26.83 -4.23 10.01
N VAL A 132 -27.67 -5.12 10.54
CA VAL A 132 -28.89 -5.59 9.85
C VAL A 132 -29.83 -4.40 9.68
N VAL A 133 -30.18 -4.09 8.45
CA VAL A 133 -31.25 -3.14 8.10
C VAL A 133 -32.56 -3.94 8.17
N LYS A 134 -33.47 -3.53 9.06
CA LYS A 134 -34.76 -4.20 9.27
C LYS A 134 -35.78 -3.83 8.20
#